data_AF-K9XNW0-F1
#
_entry.id   AF-K9XNW0-F1
#
_cell.length_a   1.000
_cell.length_b   1.000
_cell.length_c   1.000
_cell.angle_alpha   90.00
_cell.angle_beta   90.00
_cell.angle_gamma   90.00
#
_symmetry.space_group_name_H-M   'P 1'
#
loop_
_entity.id
_entity.type
_entity.pdbx_description
1 polymer ?
#
loop_
_entity_poly.entity_id
_entity_poly.type
_entity_poly.pdbx_seq_one_letter_code
_entity_poly.pdbx_strand_id
1 'polypeptide(L)'
;MGLNEGKSNSEFEFYPYRYFAAEGFLPGFNFPRLPVRAYIPTEDGGEFISRPRTVALREFAPSNIVYYEGSKFMVAKTKVPVSGIDSQYKRVSVCFNCGYFHEGNFRDTCENCDAAIKNDRYENIAKLTRVLPMETAIARRRERITCDEEERLKYGYNVTTHFRYDSQKQESATVQSVEGTPLLRLTYGATAKIWRINRGLKKNIDERGFKLDTKTGFWGDPRNEQATESLHTEVNLMVNDTCNILVIEPLSVPVENSEAFIATLQYTLETAIQAVYKLEADELDSERLGEGKYLLFWEAAEGGAGVLSQLLEKPEAFQKIANAALDICHFNQPKESCVQACYECLLSYRNQFDHALINRHYIKPLLDQLLASKVVGNFEGMSREERYQQLLQQTDPNSNFERVVLQEIYQRGYKLPDAAQELIPLANCKPDFIYKTNAAIAIFCDGSVHDSPDKRRQDQIERDNLRYNTGYTVLTLRHDQDWEAKLSILASL
;
A
#
# COMPACT_ATOMS: atom_id res chain seq x y z
N MET A 1 -6.78 43.48 4.18
CA MET A 1 -6.75 43.57 2.70
C MET A 1 -5.41 43.08 2.23
N GLY A 2 -5.39 41.88 1.65
CA GLY A 2 -4.23 41.24 1.04
C GLY A 2 -4.79 40.16 0.14
N LEU A 3 -5.20 40.57 -1.05
CA LEU A 3 -5.73 39.71 -2.11
C LEU A 3 -4.61 38.74 -2.51
N ASN A 4 -4.75 37.46 -2.16
CA ASN A 4 -4.01 36.40 -2.83
C ASN A 4 -4.68 36.20 -4.20
N GLU A 5 -4.19 36.92 -5.20
CA GLU A 5 -4.43 36.62 -6.60
C GLU A 5 -4.00 35.18 -6.88
N GLY A 6 -4.95 34.38 -7.37
CA GLY A 6 -4.77 32.98 -7.76
C GLY A 6 -3.83 32.82 -8.95
N LYS A 7 -2.53 32.88 -8.71
CA LYS A 7 -1.53 32.41 -9.67
C LYS A 7 -1.43 30.88 -9.60
N SER A 8 -2.10 30.24 -10.55
CA SER A 8 -1.71 29.00 -11.23
C SER A 8 -1.00 27.94 -10.36
N ASN A 9 -1.80 27.16 -9.61
CA ASN A 9 -1.34 25.89 -9.05
C ASN A 9 -1.15 24.81 -10.16
N SER A 10 -1.40 25.15 -11.43
CA SER A 10 -1.27 24.26 -12.59
C SER A 10 0.16 24.10 -13.13
N GLU A 11 1.08 25.03 -12.85
CA GLU A 11 2.46 24.92 -13.36
C GLU A 11 3.30 23.87 -12.60
N PHE A 12 2.98 23.58 -11.33
CA PHE A 12 3.64 22.54 -10.55
C PHE A 12 3.13 21.12 -10.83
N GLU A 13 2.09 20.97 -11.66
CA GLU A 13 1.51 19.65 -11.97
C GLU A 13 2.29 18.84 -13.01
N PHE A 14 3.05 19.52 -13.87
CA PHE A 14 3.83 18.89 -14.94
C PHE A 14 5.30 18.69 -14.57
N TYR A 15 5.65 18.83 -13.29
CA TYR A 15 7.03 18.71 -12.83
C TYR A 15 7.46 17.23 -12.83
N PRO A 16 8.51 16.81 -13.58
CA PRO A 16 8.92 15.41 -13.67
C PRO A 16 9.21 14.76 -12.30
N TYR A 17 9.73 15.53 -11.35
CA TYR A 17 9.97 15.07 -9.98
C TYR A 17 8.69 14.64 -9.25
N ARG A 18 7.53 15.22 -9.58
CA ARG A 18 6.22 14.76 -9.06
C ARG A 18 5.86 13.39 -9.60
N TYR A 19 6.10 13.13 -10.88
CA TYR A 19 5.85 11.80 -11.46
C TYR A 19 6.73 10.74 -10.78
N PHE A 20 8.03 11.03 -10.63
CA PHE A 20 8.94 10.13 -9.92
C PHE A 20 8.56 9.91 -8.46
N ALA A 21 8.10 10.94 -7.74
CA ALA A 21 7.57 10.79 -6.39
C ALA A 21 6.29 9.94 -6.34
N ALA A 22 5.35 10.16 -7.27
CA ALA A 22 4.08 9.42 -7.34
C ALA A 22 4.28 7.93 -7.70
N GLU A 23 5.32 7.61 -8.45
CA GLU A 23 5.72 6.23 -8.77
C GLU A 23 6.67 5.62 -7.71
N GLY A 24 7.02 6.36 -6.65
CA GLY A 24 7.86 5.86 -5.56
C GLY A 24 9.38 5.84 -5.84
N PHE A 25 9.85 6.54 -6.88
CA PHE A 25 11.28 6.72 -7.16
C PHE A 25 11.95 7.80 -6.31
N LEU A 26 11.18 8.77 -5.78
CA LEU A 26 11.70 9.87 -4.96
C LEU A 26 10.85 10.05 -3.68
N PRO A 27 11.44 10.59 -2.59
CA PRO A 27 10.67 11.00 -1.41
C PRO A 27 9.62 12.04 -1.80
N GLY A 28 8.35 11.78 -1.46
CA GLY A 28 7.20 12.56 -1.94
C GLY A 28 6.84 13.81 -1.14
N PHE A 29 7.63 14.18 -0.12
CA PHE A 29 7.32 15.23 0.86
C PHE A 29 7.00 16.63 0.26
N ASN A 30 7.37 16.89 -1.00
CA ASN A 30 7.13 18.18 -1.68
C ASN A 30 6.22 18.08 -2.92
N PHE A 31 5.66 16.91 -3.25
CA PHE A 31 4.91 16.73 -4.49
C PHE A 31 3.57 16.03 -4.24
N PRO A 32 2.48 16.81 -4.14
CA PRO A 32 1.19 16.23 -3.88
C PRO A 32 0.72 15.27 -4.97
N ARG A 33 0.04 14.19 -4.56
CA ARG A 33 -0.51 13.20 -5.47
C ARG A 33 -1.51 13.92 -6.38
N LEU A 34 -1.50 13.57 -7.67
CA LEU A 34 -2.39 14.24 -8.62
C LEU A 34 -3.86 13.98 -8.24
N PRO A 35 -4.63 15.03 -7.90
CA PRO A 35 -6.02 14.89 -7.53
C PRO A 35 -6.86 14.50 -8.75
N VAL A 36 -8.05 13.98 -8.49
CA VAL A 36 -9.08 13.85 -9.51
C VAL A 36 -9.79 15.20 -9.61
N ARG A 37 -10.13 15.61 -10.83
CA ARG A 37 -10.76 16.90 -11.09
C ARG A 37 -12.18 16.74 -11.59
N ALA A 38 -13.04 17.70 -11.23
CA ALA A 38 -14.34 17.89 -11.84
C ALA A 38 -14.41 19.28 -12.48
N TYR A 39 -14.75 19.35 -13.76
CA TYR A 39 -15.08 20.59 -14.44
C TYR A 39 -16.56 20.96 -14.17
N ILE A 40 -16.76 22.14 -13.60
CA ILE A 40 -18.08 22.72 -13.33
C ILE A 40 -18.31 23.87 -14.31
N PRO A 41 -19.30 23.79 -15.22
CA PRO A 41 -19.59 24.89 -16.12
C PRO A 41 -20.22 26.07 -15.36
N THR A 42 -19.61 27.25 -15.48
CA THR A 42 -20.08 28.55 -14.98
C THR A 42 -20.35 29.51 -16.15
N GLU A 43 -20.96 30.66 -15.89
CA GLU A 43 -21.25 31.66 -16.94
C GLU A 43 -19.96 32.19 -17.61
N ASP A 44 -18.85 32.24 -16.86
CA ASP A 44 -17.56 32.79 -17.30
C ASP A 44 -16.54 31.76 -17.82
N GLY A 45 -17.00 30.56 -18.23
CA GLY A 45 -16.14 29.56 -18.88
C GLY A 45 -15.70 28.37 -18.02
N GLY A 46 -16.31 28.21 -16.83
CA GLY A 46 -16.20 27.02 -15.99
C GLY A 46 -14.95 26.93 -15.13
N GLU A 47 -15.07 26.18 -14.03
CA GLU A 47 -14.03 26.03 -13.01
C GLU A 47 -13.72 24.56 -12.72
N PHE A 48 -12.49 24.30 -12.29
CA PHE A 48 -12.06 22.97 -11.89
C PHE A 48 -12.01 22.84 -10.38
N ILE A 49 -12.71 21.82 -9.86
CA ILE A 49 -12.64 21.43 -8.46
C ILE A 49 -11.75 20.20 -8.35
N SER A 50 -10.77 20.27 -7.46
CA SER A 50 -9.86 19.15 -7.15
C SER A 50 -10.31 18.42 -5.89
N ARG A 51 -10.23 17.08 -5.92
CA ARG A 51 -10.46 16.22 -4.76
C ARG A 51 -9.38 15.13 -4.66
N PRO A 52 -8.99 14.73 -3.44
CA PRO A 52 -8.20 13.52 -3.24
C PRO A 52 -8.85 12.33 -3.94
N ARG A 53 -8.04 11.47 -4.55
CA ARG A 53 -8.49 10.32 -5.36
C ARG A 53 -9.52 9.45 -4.66
N THR A 54 -9.28 9.15 -3.39
CA THR A 54 -10.14 8.30 -2.55
C THR A 54 -11.55 8.89 -2.36
N VAL A 55 -11.63 10.21 -2.16
CA VAL A 55 -12.90 10.94 -2.01
C VAL A 55 -13.60 11.09 -3.35
N ALA A 56 -12.84 11.45 -4.39
CA ALA A 56 -13.34 11.67 -5.72
C ALA A 56 -14.02 10.44 -6.33
N LEU A 57 -13.52 9.24 -6.01
CA LEU A 57 -14.11 7.98 -6.48
C LEU A 57 -15.60 7.84 -6.10
N ARG A 58 -16.06 8.52 -5.04
CA ARG A 58 -17.46 8.61 -4.63
C ARG A 58 -18.08 9.95 -5.04
N GLU A 59 -17.45 11.08 -4.71
CA GLU A 59 -18.00 12.41 -4.98
C GLU A 59 -18.19 12.69 -6.47
N PHE A 60 -17.21 12.29 -7.28
CA PHE A 60 -17.21 12.50 -8.73
C PHE A 60 -17.67 11.25 -9.50
N ALA A 61 -18.33 10.31 -8.82
CA ALA A 61 -18.87 9.12 -9.46
C ALA A 61 -19.96 9.49 -10.48
N PRO A 62 -20.18 8.64 -11.51
CA PRO A 62 -21.18 8.87 -12.54
C PRO A 62 -22.55 9.17 -11.97
N SER A 63 -23.19 10.22 -12.50
CA SER A 63 -24.50 10.71 -12.09
C SER A 63 -24.59 11.17 -10.62
N ASN A 64 -23.48 11.30 -9.90
CA ASN A 64 -23.51 11.90 -8.57
C ASN A 64 -23.72 13.42 -8.65
N ILE A 65 -24.20 14.02 -7.56
CA ILE A 65 -24.40 15.47 -7.46
C ILE A 65 -23.27 16.11 -6.68
N VAL A 66 -22.69 17.15 -7.27
CA VAL A 66 -21.71 18.05 -6.68
C VAL A 66 -22.39 19.39 -6.42
N TYR A 67 -22.30 19.89 -5.19
CA TYR A 67 -22.79 21.22 -4.82
C TYR A 67 -21.67 22.24 -5.01
N TYR A 68 -21.95 23.29 -5.76
CA TYR A 68 -20.99 24.36 -6.02
C TYR A 68 -21.70 25.71 -6.10
N GLU A 69 -21.25 26.69 -5.31
CA GLU A 69 -21.82 28.05 -5.23
C GLU A 69 -23.35 28.06 -5.10
N GLY A 70 -23.90 27.21 -4.23
CA GLY A 70 -25.34 27.11 -4.00
C GLY A 70 -26.14 26.43 -5.13
N SER A 71 -25.48 26.04 -6.21
CA SER A 71 -26.06 25.32 -7.34
C SER A 71 -25.74 23.82 -7.31
N LYS A 72 -26.61 23.02 -7.93
CA LYS A 72 -26.43 21.57 -8.09
C LYS A 72 -25.89 21.24 -9.47
N PHE A 73 -24.83 20.43 -9.50
CA PHE A 73 -24.22 19.93 -10.73
C PHE A 73 -24.18 18.41 -10.71
N MET A 74 -24.57 17.78 -11.81
CA MET A 74 -24.48 16.34 -11.96
C MET A 74 -23.24 15.97 -12.76
N VAL A 75 -22.46 15.01 -12.26
CA VAL A 75 -21.37 14.39 -13.04
C VAL A 75 -21.97 13.66 -14.22
N ALA A 76 -21.74 14.17 -15.43
CA ALA A 76 -22.43 13.72 -16.63
C ALA A 76 -21.50 13.06 -17.64
N LYS A 77 -20.22 13.46 -17.68
CA LYS A 77 -19.26 12.92 -18.62
C LYS A 77 -17.92 12.63 -17.97
N THR A 78 -17.15 11.79 -18.64
CA THR A 78 -15.69 11.69 -18.48
C THR A 78 -14.99 12.23 -19.72
N LYS A 79 -13.74 12.65 -19.58
CA LYS A 79 -12.89 13.03 -20.70
C LYS A 79 -12.66 11.83 -21.63
N VAL A 80 -12.82 12.06 -22.93
CA VAL A 80 -12.51 11.06 -23.97
C VAL A 80 -11.09 11.33 -24.46
N PRO A 81 -10.14 10.40 -24.30
CA PRO A 81 -8.78 10.57 -24.82
C PRO A 81 -8.77 10.42 -26.35
N VAL A 82 -7.73 10.95 -27.00
CA VAL A 82 -7.57 10.88 -28.46
C VAL A 82 -7.48 9.42 -28.94
N SER A 83 -6.92 8.52 -28.12
CA SER A 83 -6.85 7.09 -28.39
C SER A 83 -8.19 6.34 -28.22
N GLY A 84 -9.25 7.03 -27.82
CA GLY A 84 -10.55 6.45 -27.48
C GLY A 84 -10.59 5.80 -26.10
N ILE A 85 -11.77 5.74 -25.49
CA ILE A 85 -11.97 5.15 -24.15
C ILE A 85 -11.60 3.67 -24.12
N ASP A 86 -11.82 2.94 -25.21
CA ASP A 86 -11.53 1.50 -25.31
C ASP A 86 -10.08 1.15 -24.98
N SER A 87 -9.14 1.99 -25.41
CA SER A 87 -7.71 1.83 -25.14
C SER A 87 -7.32 2.01 -23.67
N GLN A 88 -8.18 2.66 -22.87
CA GLN A 88 -7.94 2.93 -21.45
C GLN A 88 -8.47 1.85 -20.52
N TYR A 89 -9.30 0.93 -21.02
CA TYR A 89 -9.82 -0.14 -20.18
C TYR A 89 -8.71 -1.09 -19.76
N LYS A 90 -8.60 -1.27 -18.44
CA LYS A 90 -7.79 -2.30 -17.82
C LYS A 90 -8.62 -3.55 -17.60
N ARG A 91 -8.01 -4.69 -17.95
CA ARG A 91 -8.46 -6.01 -17.51
C ARG A 91 -7.72 -6.39 -16.23
N VAL A 92 -8.46 -6.81 -15.22
CA VAL A 92 -7.89 -7.16 -13.91
C VAL A 92 -8.58 -8.39 -13.33
N SER A 93 -7.79 -9.24 -12.69
CA SER A 93 -8.29 -10.27 -11.78
C SER A 93 -8.00 -9.84 -10.35
N VAL A 94 -9.01 -9.82 -9.49
CA VAL A 94 -8.86 -9.48 -8.07
C VAL A 94 -9.11 -10.71 -7.19
N CYS A 95 -8.25 -10.95 -6.22
CA CYS A 95 -8.38 -12.05 -5.28
C CYS A 95 -9.11 -11.58 -4.03
N PHE A 96 -10.38 -11.97 -3.85
CA PHE A 96 -11.11 -11.61 -2.63
C PHE A 96 -10.66 -12.36 -1.37
N ASN A 97 -9.83 -13.41 -1.49
CA ASN A 97 -9.28 -14.13 -0.34
C ASN A 97 -8.15 -13.34 0.37
N CYS A 98 -7.31 -12.62 -0.37
CA CYS A 98 -6.21 -11.84 0.22
C CYS A 98 -6.20 -10.36 -0.16
N GLY A 99 -7.03 -9.93 -1.11
CA GLY A 99 -7.08 -8.57 -1.65
C GLY A 99 -6.04 -8.24 -2.73
N TYR A 100 -5.31 -9.23 -3.25
CA TYR A 100 -4.29 -9.00 -4.27
C TYR A 100 -4.87 -8.85 -5.68
N PHE A 101 -4.36 -7.94 -6.51
CA PHE A 101 -4.78 -7.79 -7.91
C PHE A 101 -3.73 -8.22 -8.95
N HIS A 102 -4.21 -8.62 -10.12
CA HIS A 102 -3.41 -9.04 -11.28
C HIS A 102 -3.86 -8.28 -12.53
N GLU A 103 -2.98 -7.46 -13.10
CA GLU A 103 -3.23 -6.76 -14.37
C GLU A 103 -3.03 -7.69 -15.57
N GLY A 104 -3.79 -7.45 -16.63
CA GLY A 104 -3.64 -8.14 -17.91
C GLY A 104 -4.54 -9.36 -18.05
N ASN A 105 -3.96 -10.50 -18.44
CA ASN A 105 -4.73 -11.72 -18.70
C ASN A 105 -5.39 -12.25 -17.43
N PHE A 106 -6.60 -12.80 -17.59
CA PHE A 106 -7.31 -13.38 -16.45
C PHE A 106 -6.56 -14.58 -15.91
N ARG A 107 -6.52 -14.67 -14.58
CA ARG A 107 -5.92 -15.78 -13.85
C ARG A 107 -6.98 -16.55 -13.10
N ASP A 108 -6.74 -17.84 -12.93
CA ASP A 108 -7.58 -18.70 -12.10
C ASP A 108 -7.04 -18.85 -10.68
N THR A 109 -5.75 -18.56 -10.47
CA THR A 109 -5.08 -18.60 -9.16
C THR A 109 -4.35 -17.30 -8.86
N CYS A 110 -4.33 -16.94 -7.58
CA CYS A 110 -3.67 -15.74 -7.08
C CYS A 110 -2.17 -15.99 -6.83
N GLU A 111 -1.30 -15.13 -7.37
CA GLU A 111 0.15 -15.20 -7.16
C GLU A 111 0.60 -14.96 -5.70
N ASN A 112 -0.25 -14.34 -4.87
CA ASN A 112 0.12 -13.95 -3.51
C ASN A 112 -0.29 -14.99 -2.45
N CYS A 113 -1.39 -15.71 -2.66
CA CYS A 113 -1.92 -16.65 -1.66
C CYS A 113 -2.30 -18.02 -2.23
N ASP A 114 -2.04 -18.24 -3.53
CA ASP A 114 -2.35 -19.47 -4.29
C ASP A 114 -3.84 -19.89 -4.34
N ALA A 115 -4.73 -19.12 -3.69
CA ALA A 115 -6.16 -19.38 -3.73
C ALA A 115 -6.75 -19.17 -5.12
N ALA A 116 -7.81 -19.93 -5.42
CA ALA A 116 -8.58 -19.75 -6.64
C ALA A 116 -9.26 -18.37 -6.67
N ILE A 117 -9.18 -17.69 -7.81
CA ILE A 117 -9.83 -16.39 -8.03
C ILE A 117 -11.32 -16.61 -8.29
N LYS A 118 -12.12 -16.28 -7.29
CA LYS A 118 -13.59 -16.45 -7.26
C LYS A 118 -14.23 -15.16 -6.76
N ASN A 119 -15.52 -14.98 -7.07
CA ASN A 119 -16.33 -13.88 -6.54
C ASN A 119 -16.42 -13.97 -5.01
N ASP A 120 -16.61 -12.84 -4.34
CA ASP A 120 -16.79 -12.80 -2.88
C ASP A 120 -18.22 -13.16 -2.45
N ARG A 121 -18.46 -13.22 -1.14
CA ARG A 121 -19.79 -13.45 -0.54
C ARG A 121 -20.85 -12.40 -0.91
N TYR A 122 -20.44 -11.24 -1.43
CA TYR A 122 -21.32 -10.16 -1.87
C TYR A 122 -21.53 -10.17 -3.39
N GLU A 123 -21.14 -11.26 -4.06
CA GLU A 123 -21.23 -11.45 -5.51
C GLU A 123 -20.42 -10.44 -6.35
N ASN A 124 -19.40 -9.81 -5.76
CA ASN A 124 -18.48 -8.99 -6.51
C ASN A 124 -17.71 -9.83 -7.51
N ILE A 125 -17.75 -9.44 -8.79
CA ILE A 125 -17.04 -10.16 -9.86
C ILE A 125 -15.53 -10.03 -9.66
N ALA A 126 -14.82 -11.16 -9.63
CA ALA A 126 -13.37 -11.20 -9.46
C ALA A 126 -12.58 -10.84 -10.73
N LYS A 127 -13.13 -11.13 -11.92
CA LYS A 127 -12.49 -10.88 -13.21
C LYS A 127 -13.19 -9.74 -13.94
N LEU A 128 -12.60 -8.55 -13.92
CA LEU A 128 -13.18 -7.34 -14.51
C LEU A 128 -12.54 -7.06 -15.88
N THR A 129 -13.38 -6.81 -16.89
CA THR A 129 -12.95 -6.49 -18.26
C THR A 129 -12.81 -5.00 -18.52
N ARG A 130 -13.66 -4.18 -17.87
CA ARG A 130 -13.79 -2.74 -18.12
C ARG A 130 -13.50 -1.94 -16.85
N VAL A 131 -12.26 -1.94 -16.41
CA VAL A 131 -11.81 -1.04 -15.33
C VAL A 131 -11.23 0.21 -15.95
N LEU A 132 -11.85 1.36 -15.70
CA LEU A 132 -11.46 2.64 -16.26
C LEU A 132 -10.81 3.52 -15.18
N PRO A 133 -9.53 3.94 -15.35
CA PRO A 133 -8.92 4.93 -14.48
C PRO A 133 -9.70 6.24 -14.48
N MET A 134 -9.95 6.77 -13.30
CA MET A 134 -10.71 8.00 -13.11
C MET A 134 -9.80 9.21 -13.33
N GLU A 135 -10.09 10.01 -14.37
CA GLU A 135 -9.36 11.24 -14.70
C GLU A 135 -10.16 12.50 -14.38
N THR A 136 -10.63 13.22 -15.40
CA THR A 136 -11.41 14.45 -15.26
C THR A 136 -12.88 14.14 -15.47
N ALA A 137 -13.67 14.33 -14.42
CA ALA A 137 -15.11 14.36 -14.48
C ALA A 137 -15.60 15.70 -15.07
N ILE A 138 -16.68 15.67 -15.82
CA ILE A 138 -17.31 16.88 -16.38
C ILE A 138 -18.76 16.89 -15.91
N ALA A 139 -19.11 17.93 -15.17
CA ALA A 139 -20.44 18.10 -14.64
C ALA A 139 -21.33 18.94 -15.56
N ARG A 140 -22.65 18.86 -15.35
CA ARG A 140 -23.65 19.71 -15.98
C ARG A 140 -24.61 20.23 -14.95
N ARG A 141 -25.04 21.48 -15.09
CA ARG A 141 -26.04 22.08 -14.20
C ARG A 141 -27.34 21.28 -14.25
N ARG A 142 -27.96 21.06 -13.09
CA ARG A 142 -29.22 20.33 -12.98
C ARG A 142 -30.12 21.00 -11.95
N GLU A 143 -31.35 21.32 -12.34
CA GLU A 143 -32.30 22.06 -11.49
C GLU A 143 -33.32 21.17 -10.77
N ARG A 144 -33.50 19.90 -11.18
CA ARG A 144 -34.49 18.98 -10.62
C ARG A 144 -33.86 17.82 -9.87
N ILE A 145 -34.38 17.59 -8.66
CA ILE A 145 -34.13 16.42 -7.80
C ILE A 145 -34.94 15.24 -8.35
N THR A 146 -34.32 14.07 -8.46
CA THR A 146 -35.00 12.82 -8.87
C THR A 146 -34.86 11.77 -7.78
N CYS A 147 -35.75 10.77 -7.73
CA CYS A 147 -35.69 9.68 -6.75
C CYS A 147 -34.32 8.98 -6.71
N ASP A 148 -33.64 8.84 -7.86
CA ASP A 148 -32.28 8.29 -7.94
C ASP A 148 -31.23 9.08 -7.15
N GLU A 149 -31.42 10.39 -6.94
CA GLU A 149 -30.52 11.23 -6.13
C GLU A 149 -30.64 10.86 -4.66
N GLU A 150 -31.86 10.65 -4.18
CA GLU A 150 -32.15 10.28 -2.80
C GLU A 150 -31.67 8.86 -2.47
N GLU A 151 -31.82 7.91 -3.42
CA GLU A 151 -31.30 6.56 -3.25
C GLU A 151 -29.75 6.52 -3.20
N ARG A 152 -29.07 7.34 -4.01
CA ARG A 152 -27.59 7.42 -4.00
C ARG A 152 -27.06 7.95 -2.68
N LEU A 153 -27.68 8.99 -2.13
CA LEU A 153 -27.35 9.53 -0.82
C LEU A 153 -27.59 8.48 0.29
N LYS A 154 -28.61 7.63 0.12
CA LYS A 154 -29.02 6.63 1.11
C LYS A 154 -28.15 5.37 1.12
N TYR A 155 -27.76 4.85 -0.05
CA TYR A 155 -27.11 3.54 -0.16
C TYR A 155 -25.63 3.61 -0.57
N GLY A 156 -25.20 4.69 -1.23
CA GLY A 156 -23.82 4.89 -1.65
C GLY A 156 -23.31 3.91 -2.71
N TYR A 157 -21.98 3.81 -2.81
CA TYR A 157 -21.27 3.03 -3.82
C TYR A 157 -20.65 1.77 -3.25
N ASN A 158 -20.60 0.72 -4.07
CA ASN A 158 -19.82 -0.48 -3.80
C ASN A 158 -18.37 -0.23 -4.21
N VAL A 159 -17.51 0.04 -3.22
CA VAL A 159 -16.08 0.29 -3.43
C VAL A 159 -15.29 -0.84 -2.81
N THR A 160 -14.42 -1.46 -3.60
CA THR A 160 -13.51 -2.51 -3.14
C THR A 160 -12.07 -2.05 -3.26
N THR A 161 -11.27 -2.29 -2.23
CA THR A 161 -9.83 -2.01 -2.23
C THR A 161 -9.02 -3.28 -2.47
N HIS A 162 -7.98 -3.16 -3.29
CA HIS A 162 -7.06 -4.24 -3.66
C HIS A 162 -5.64 -3.69 -3.65
N PHE A 163 -4.65 -4.55 -3.43
CA PHE A 163 -3.25 -4.13 -3.42
C PHE A 163 -2.37 -5.06 -4.27
N ARG A 164 -1.15 -4.61 -4.55
CA ARG A 164 -0.10 -5.41 -5.18
C ARG A 164 1.25 -4.93 -4.66
N TYR A 165 2.09 -5.85 -4.20
CA TYR A 165 3.45 -5.54 -3.77
C TYR A 165 4.31 -5.14 -4.97
N ASP A 166 5.29 -4.28 -4.72
CA ASP A 166 6.39 -4.09 -5.66
C ASP A 166 7.36 -5.27 -5.56
N SER A 167 7.91 -5.72 -6.69
CA SER A 167 8.80 -6.88 -6.70
C SER A 167 10.04 -6.62 -5.84
N GLN A 168 10.37 -7.54 -4.94
CA GLN A 168 11.57 -7.50 -4.07
C GLN A 168 11.58 -6.44 -2.96
N LYS A 169 10.44 -5.80 -2.67
CA LYS A 169 10.30 -4.82 -1.56
C LYS A 169 9.32 -5.27 -0.49
N GLN A 170 9.31 -6.56 -0.20
CA GLN A 170 8.44 -7.18 0.78
C GLN A 170 9.26 -7.68 1.96
N GLU A 171 8.83 -7.32 3.16
CA GLU A 171 9.41 -7.82 4.40
C GLU A 171 8.31 -8.46 5.23
N SER A 172 8.62 -9.52 5.95
CA SER A 172 7.65 -10.23 6.79
C SER A 172 8.16 -10.37 8.21
N ALA A 173 7.24 -10.34 9.16
CA ALA A 173 7.54 -10.54 10.57
C ALA A 173 6.37 -11.23 11.26
N THR A 174 6.62 -11.74 12.46
CA THR A 174 5.60 -12.32 13.33
C THR A 174 5.65 -11.63 14.67
N VAL A 175 4.50 -11.19 15.17
CA VAL A 175 4.36 -10.73 16.55
C VAL A 175 4.08 -11.95 17.42
N GLN A 176 4.96 -12.22 18.38
CA GLN A 176 4.86 -13.39 19.26
C GLN A 176 4.70 -12.97 20.72
N SER A 177 3.94 -13.75 21.49
CA SER A 177 3.87 -13.60 22.95
C SER A 177 5.23 -13.93 23.61
N VAL A 178 5.35 -13.68 24.92
CA VAL A 178 6.54 -14.11 25.72
C VAL A 178 6.77 -15.61 25.61
N GLU A 179 5.71 -16.40 25.51
CA GLU A 179 5.72 -17.86 25.39
C GLU A 179 6.02 -18.34 23.96
N GLY A 180 6.23 -17.42 23.01
CA GLY A 180 6.51 -17.74 21.61
C GLY A 180 5.25 -18.03 20.77
N THR A 181 4.05 -17.87 21.32
CA THR A 181 2.80 -18.05 20.59
C THR A 181 2.65 -16.94 19.53
N PRO A 182 2.46 -17.27 18.24
CA PRO A 182 2.29 -16.27 17.21
C PRO A 182 0.90 -15.62 17.30
N LEU A 183 0.87 -14.29 17.43
CA LEU A 183 -0.35 -13.50 17.61
C LEU A 183 -0.80 -12.87 16.30
N LEU A 184 0.14 -12.23 15.59
CA LEU A 184 -0.09 -11.54 14.32
C LEU A 184 1.02 -11.91 13.32
N ARG A 185 0.66 -12.10 12.05
CA ARG A 185 1.63 -12.12 10.95
C ARG A 185 1.60 -10.79 10.23
N LEU A 186 2.78 -10.22 10.02
CA LEU A 186 2.98 -8.92 9.40
C LEU A 186 3.65 -9.11 8.05
N THR A 187 3.14 -8.45 7.03
CA THR A 187 3.78 -8.34 5.73
C THR A 187 3.81 -6.88 5.31
N TYR A 188 5.00 -6.30 5.33
CA TYR A 188 5.26 -4.95 4.86
C TYR A 188 5.58 -4.96 3.37
N GLY A 189 5.12 -3.94 2.66
CA GLY A 189 5.46 -3.69 1.26
C GLY A 189 5.80 -2.22 1.04
N ALA A 190 7.04 -1.92 0.66
CA ALA A 190 7.42 -0.57 0.26
C ALA A 190 6.96 -0.29 -1.17
N THR A 191 6.51 0.94 -1.44
CA THR A 191 6.07 1.38 -2.78
C THR A 191 5.05 0.44 -3.45
N ALA A 192 4.18 -0.18 -2.66
CA ALA A 192 3.13 -1.06 -3.16
C ALA A 192 2.01 -0.25 -3.83
N LYS A 193 1.30 -0.88 -4.76
CA LYS A 193 0.16 -0.28 -5.46
C LYS A 193 -1.13 -0.63 -4.73
N ILE A 194 -1.95 0.38 -4.45
CA ILE A 194 -3.32 0.22 -3.96
C ILE A 194 -4.29 0.69 -5.03
N TRP A 195 -5.27 -0.15 -5.32
CA TRP A 195 -6.33 0.08 -6.28
C TRP A 195 -7.67 0.12 -5.55
N ARG A 196 -8.41 1.21 -5.73
CA ARG A 196 -9.79 1.31 -5.23
C ARG A 196 -10.72 1.37 -6.41
N ILE A 197 -11.65 0.43 -6.46
CA ILE A 197 -12.55 0.22 -7.61
C ILE A 197 -13.98 0.48 -7.16
N ASN A 198 -14.64 1.45 -7.79
CA ASN A 198 -16.07 1.69 -7.67
C ASN A 198 -16.81 0.83 -8.69
N ARG A 199 -17.58 -0.12 -8.16
CA ARG A 199 -18.31 -1.16 -8.88
C ARG A 199 -19.76 -0.80 -9.17
N GLY A 200 -20.15 0.46 -8.95
CA GLY A 200 -21.51 0.93 -9.11
C GLY A 200 -22.24 1.15 -7.79
N LEU A 201 -23.56 1.24 -7.86
CA LEU A 201 -24.44 1.52 -6.73
C LEU A 201 -24.65 0.26 -5.88
N LYS A 202 -24.64 0.38 -4.55
CA LYS A 202 -24.80 -0.80 -3.66
C LYS A 202 -26.15 -1.52 -3.82
N LYS A 203 -27.23 -0.79 -4.11
CA LYS A 203 -28.60 -1.33 -4.15
C LYS A 203 -28.99 -1.92 -5.51
N ASN A 204 -28.29 -1.55 -6.59
CA ASN A 204 -28.69 -1.92 -7.94
C ASN A 204 -28.01 -3.25 -8.33
N ILE A 205 -28.46 -4.35 -7.72
CA ILE A 205 -27.86 -5.69 -7.90
C ILE A 205 -27.98 -6.16 -9.37
N ASP A 206 -29.06 -5.76 -10.04
CA ASP A 206 -29.35 -6.12 -11.44
C ASP A 206 -28.48 -5.35 -12.44
N GLU A 207 -27.92 -4.20 -12.06
CA GLU A 207 -27.12 -3.34 -12.93
C GLU A 207 -25.72 -3.13 -12.35
N ARG A 208 -24.79 -3.96 -12.80
CA ARG A 208 -23.38 -3.94 -12.37
C ARG A 208 -22.62 -2.81 -13.05
N GLY A 209 -21.76 -2.14 -12.29
CA GLY A 209 -20.92 -1.05 -12.79
C GLY A 209 -21.73 0.15 -13.29
N PHE A 210 -21.15 0.88 -14.23
CA PHE A 210 -21.74 2.06 -14.86
C PHE A 210 -21.90 1.83 -16.36
N LYS A 211 -22.83 2.59 -16.97
CA LYS A 211 -23.01 2.69 -18.42
C LYS A 211 -22.26 3.90 -18.96
N LEU A 212 -21.45 3.72 -19.99
CA LEU A 212 -20.63 4.75 -20.62
C LEU A 212 -20.74 4.70 -22.14
N ASP A 213 -21.11 5.81 -22.76
CA ASP A 213 -20.97 5.98 -24.21
C ASP A 213 -19.51 6.33 -24.54
N THR A 214 -18.79 5.42 -25.20
CA THR A 214 -17.36 5.57 -25.46
C THR A 214 -17.02 6.63 -26.51
N LYS A 215 -17.99 7.06 -27.34
CA LYS A 215 -17.79 8.12 -28.34
C LYS A 215 -17.94 9.50 -27.72
N THR A 216 -18.93 9.69 -26.84
CA THR A 216 -19.28 11.01 -26.30
C THR A 216 -18.76 11.24 -24.88
N GLY A 217 -18.37 10.17 -24.17
CA GLY A 217 -17.98 10.17 -22.77
C GLY A 217 -19.15 10.32 -21.79
N PHE A 218 -20.41 10.28 -22.26
CA PHE A 218 -21.58 10.42 -21.39
C PHE A 218 -21.83 9.17 -20.53
N TRP A 219 -22.16 9.42 -19.26
CA TRP A 219 -22.60 8.38 -18.33
C TRP A 219 -24.12 8.20 -18.35
N GLY A 220 -24.56 6.95 -18.15
CA GLY A 220 -25.97 6.57 -18.02
C GLY A 220 -26.58 6.08 -19.33
N ASP A 221 -27.91 6.04 -19.39
CA ASP A 221 -28.63 5.55 -20.55
C ASP A 221 -28.56 6.52 -21.75
N PRO A 222 -28.45 5.97 -22.98
CA PRO A 222 -28.42 6.76 -24.19
C PRO A 222 -29.75 7.51 -24.38
N ARG A 223 -29.69 8.75 -24.85
CA ARG A 223 -30.90 9.55 -25.14
C ARG A 223 -31.52 9.22 -26.50
N ASN A 224 -30.76 8.60 -27.41
CA ASN A 224 -31.15 8.30 -28.79
C ASN A 224 -30.76 6.85 -29.15
N GLU A 225 -31.52 6.20 -30.04
CA GLU A 225 -31.31 4.80 -30.47
C GLU A 225 -29.96 4.55 -31.18
N GLN A 226 -29.32 5.57 -31.77
CA GLN A 226 -27.98 5.44 -32.39
C GLN A 226 -26.84 5.30 -31.38
N ALA A 227 -27.05 5.67 -30.11
CA ALA A 227 -26.02 5.59 -29.07
C ALA A 227 -25.90 4.18 -28.45
N THR A 228 -26.71 3.22 -28.89
CA THR A 228 -26.70 1.85 -28.37
C THR A 228 -25.45 1.06 -28.77
N GLU A 229 -24.87 1.33 -29.94
CA GLU A 229 -23.66 0.63 -30.41
C GLU A 229 -22.37 1.05 -29.69
N SER A 230 -22.29 2.28 -29.19
CA SER A 230 -21.14 2.78 -28.43
C SER A 230 -21.32 2.71 -26.92
N LEU A 231 -22.44 2.14 -26.46
CA LEU A 231 -22.75 2.02 -25.04
C LEU A 231 -22.05 0.81 -24.42
N HIS A 232 -21.08 1.07 -23.55
CA HIS A 232 -20.43 0.06 -22.74
C HIS A 232 -21.10 -0.03 -21.38
N THR A 233 -21.53 -1.24 -21.01
CA THR A 233 -22.06 -1.58 -19.68
C THR A 233 -20.96 -2.15 -18.78
N GLU A 234 -21.23 -2.31 -17.49
CA GLU A 234 -20.30 -2.91 -16.52
C GLU A 234 -18.95 -2.19 -16.43
N VAL A 235 -18.94 -0.87 -16.66
CA VAL A 235 -17.75 -0.05 -16.49
C VAL A 235 -17.51 0.20 -15.01
N ASN A 236 -16.32 -0.14 -14.52
CA ASN A 236 -15.92 0.06 -13.14
C ASN A 236 -14.91 1.20 -13.10
N LEU A 237 -15.13 2.22 -12.27
CA LEU A 237 -14.15 3.30 -12.12
C LEU A 237 -13.08 2.91 -11.12
N MET A 238 -11.85 3.33 -11.35
CA MET A 238 -10.78 3.11 -10.38
C MET A 238 -9.91 4.33 -10.14
N VAL A 239 -9.37 4.41 -8.94
CA VAL A 239 -8.19 5.21 -8.63
C VAL A 239 -7.09 4.28 -8.14
N ASN A 240 -5.85 4.66 -8.39
CA ASN A 240 -4.68 3.94 -7.89
C ASN A 240 -3.77 4.89 -7.14
N ASP A 241 -3.02 4.37 -6.20
CA ASP A 241 -1.97 5.06 -5.47
C ASP A 241 -0.79 4.12 -5.24
N THR A 242 0.41 4.69 -5.16
CA THR A 242 1.64 3.98 -4.79
C THR A 242 2.05 4.46 -3.41
N CYS A 243 2.16 3.55 -2.45
CA CYS A 243 2.42 3.88 -1.05
C CYS A 243 3.01 2.68 -0.29
N ASN A 244 3.50 2.95 0.92
CA ASN A 244 3.92 1.88 1.81
C ASN A 244 2.69 1.24 2.45
N ILE A 245 2.67 -0.08 2.51
CA ILE A 245 1.57 -0.86 3.07
C ILE A 245 2.03 -1.84 4.13
N LEU A 246 1.13 -2.17 5.04
CA LEU A 246 1.29 -3.24 6.02
C LEU A 246 0.03 -4.10 6.00
N VAL A 247 0.19 -5.37 5.68
CA VAL A 247 -0.87 -6.38 5.80
C VAL A 247 -0.67 -7.13 7.10
N ILE A 248 -1.68 -7.10 7.96
CA ILE A 248 -1.71 -7.81 9.25
C ILE A 248 -2.70 -8.97 9.13
N GLU A 249 -2.26 -10.19 9.41
CA GLU A 249 -3.11 -11.37 9.59
C GLU A 249 -3.21 -11.67 11.10
N PRO A 250 -4.38 -11.44 11.72
CA PRO A 250 -4.62 -11.87 13.09
C PRO A 250 -4.74 -13.40 13.16
N LEU A 251 -3.96 -14.04 14.02
CA LEU A 251 -3.90 -15.51 14.09
C LEU A 251 -4.83 -16.10 15.16
N SER A 252 -5.23 -15.29 16.14
CA SER A 252 -6.12 -15.68 17.26
C SER A 252 -7.45 -14.93 17.18
N VAL A 253 -8.25 -15.21 16.15
CA VAL A 253 -9.57 -14.60 15.97
C VAL A 253 -10.63 -15.45 16.67
N PRO A 254 -11.45 -14.89 17.59
CA PRO A 254 -12.56 -15.61 18.20
C PRO A 254 -13.57 -16.09 17.15
N VAL A 255 -14.11 -17.30 17.32
CA VAL A 255 -15.16 -17.84 16.44
C VAL A 255 -16.46 -17.06 16.60
N GLU A 256 -16.82 -16.74 17.84
CA GLU A 256 -17.97 -15.90 18.16
C GLU A 256 -17.61 -14.42 17.96
N ASN A 257 -18.51 -13.66 17.35
CA ASN A 257 -18.34 -12.23 17.09
C ASN A 257 -17.07 -11.87 16.28
N SER A 258 -16.59 -12.78 15.42
CA SER A 258 -15.38 -12.61 14.61
C SER A 258 -15.37 -11.30 13.81
N GLU A 259 -16.48 -10.95 13.16
CA GLU A 259 -16.62 -9.71 12.40
C GLU A 259 -16.49 -8.46 13.28
N ALA A 260 -17.12 -8.46 14.45
CA ALA A 260 -17.04 -7.38 15.42
C ALA A 260 -15.63 -7.27 16.03
N PHE A 261 -14.97 -8.39 16.30
CA PHE A 261 -13.59 -8.43 16.76
C PHE A 261 -12.64 -7.82 15.73
N ILE A 262 -12.72 -8.23 14.46
CA ILE A 262 -11.86 -7.72 13.39
C ILE A 262 -12.13 -6.24 13.12
N ALA A 263 -13.39 -5.80 13.08
CA ALA A 263 -13.74 -4.38 12.93
C ALA A 263 -13.18 -3.53 14.08
N THR A 264 -13.33 -4.00 15.32
CA THR A 264 -12.78 -3.32 16.49
C THR A 264 -11.26 -3.30 16.46
N LEU A 265 -10.62 -4.42 16.07
CA LEU A 265 -9.16 -4.54 15.99
C LEU A 265 -8.57 -3.58 14.97
N GLN A 266 -9.19 -3.48 13.78
CA GLN A 266 -8.79 -2.53 12.74
C GLN A 266 -8.70 -1.11 13.29
N TYR A 267 -9.80 -0.59 13.85
CA TYR A 267 -9.85 0.79 14.32
C TYR A 267 -8.98 1.01 15.57
N THR A 268 -8.86 -0.01 16.43
CA THR A 268 -7.97 0.08 17.60
C THR A 268 -6.51 0.20 17.17
N LEU A 269 -6.05 -0.63 16.22
CA LEU A 269 -4.69 -0.57 15.71
C LEU A 269 -4.44 0.73 14.93
N GLU A 270 -5.39 1.15 14.08
CA GLU A 270 -5.29 2.41 13.33
C GLU A 270 -5.07 3.60 14.29
N THR A 271 -5.98 3.78 15.26
CA THR A 271 -5.91 4.90 16.21
C THR A 271 -4.69 4.80 17.13
N ALA A 272 -4.28 3.59 17.55
CA ALA A 272 -3.11 3.41 18.39
C ALA A 272 -1.79 3.67 17.63
N ILE A 273 -1.68 3.24 16.37
CA ILE A 273 -0.52 3.55 15.52
C ILE A 273 -0.44 5.07 15.30
N GLN A 274 -1.56 5.71 14.96
CA GLN A 274 -1.63 7.16 14.81
C GLN A 274 -1.16 7.89 16.08
N ALA A 275 -1.63 7.47 17.27
CA ALA A 275 -1.23 8.08 18.53
C ALA A 275 0.26 7.87 18.87
N VAL A 276 0.78 6.64 18.74
CA VAL A 276 2.18 6.32 19.09
C VAL A 276 3.18 7.05 18.19
N TYR A 277 2.87 7.12 16.90
CA TYR A 277 3.76 7.71 15.89
C TYR A 277 3.41 9.15 15.54
N LYS A 278 2.41 9.73 16.23
CA LYS A 278 1.96 11.12 16.06
C LYS A 278 1.56 11.45 14.62
N LEU A 279 0.81 10.53 14.01
CA LEU A 279 0.23 10.73 12.70
C LEU A 279 -1.11 11.45 12.81
N GLU A 280 -1.38 12.31 11.85
CA GLU A 280 -2.72 12.87 11.65
C GLU A 280 -3.67 11.78 11.11
N ALA A 281 -4.97 12.00 11.29
CA ALA A 281 -5.97 10.98 10.95
C ALA A 281 -5.99 10.62 9.46
N ASP A 282 -5.58 11.53 8.57
CA ASP A 282 -5.51 11.33 7.12
C ASP A 282 -4.16 10.82 6.62
N GLU A 283 -3.18 10.59 7.51
CA GLU A 283 -1.86 10.08 7.13
C GLU A 283 -1.78 8.54 7.12
N LEU A 284 -2.67 7.88 7.85
CA LEU A 284 -2.79 6.41 7.89
C LEU A 284 -4.25 6.02 7.66
N ASP A 285 -4.47 5.14 6.68
CA ASP A 285 -5.77 4.54 6.41
C ASP A 285 -5.71 3.03 6.60
N SER A 286 -6.88 2.41 6.79
CA SER A 286 -6.99 0.96 6.92
C SER A 286 -8.25 0.39 6.26
N GLU A 287 -8.19 -0.87 5.83
CA GLU A 287 -9.32 -1.62 5.27
C GLU A 287 -9.22 -3.13 5.55
N ARG A 288 -10.37 -3.80 5.69
CA ARG A 288 -10.45 -5.26 5.88
C ARG A 288 -10.44 -5.96 4.52
N LEU A 289 -9.56 -6.94 4.36
CA LEU A 289 -9.45 -7.78 3.18
C LEU A 289 -9.73 -9.25 3.54
N GLY A 290 -10.00 -10.10 2.54
CA GLY A 290 -10.18 -11.52 2.80
C GLY A 290 -11.37 -11.85 3.70
N GLU A 291 -12.45 -11.08 3.60
CA GLU A 291 -13.60 -11.17 4.51
C GLU A 291 -13.23 -11.02 5.99
N GLY A 292 -12.23 -10.18 6.28
CA GLY A 292 -11.74 -9.93 7.64
C GLY A 292 -10.56 -10.81 8.04
N LYS A 293 -10.04 -11.66 7.14
CA LYS A 293 -8.82 -12.43 7.38
C LYS A 293 -7.57 -11.55 7.50
N TYR A 294 -7.55 -10.43 6.78
CA TYR A 294 -6.41 -9.52 6.75
C TYR A 294 -6.86 -8.08 7.02
N LEU A 295 -6.00 -7.31 7.68
CA LEU A 295 -6.12 -5.87 7.83
C LEU A 295 -5.03 -5.22 7.00
N LEU A 296 -5.42 -4.44 5.99
CA LEU A 296 -4.50 -3.63 5.20
C LEU A 296 -4.41 -2.24 5.84
N PHE A 297 -3.20 -1.80 6.13
CA PHE A 297 -2.86 -0.44 6.50
C PHE A 297 -2.00 0.17 5.41
N TRP A 298 -2.16 1.46 5.14
CA TRP A 298 -1.31 2.17 4.20
C TRP A 298 -1.08 3.62 4.58
N GLU A 299 0.11 4.10 4.23
CA GLU A 299 0.47 5.50 4.42
C GLU A 299 -0.24 6.34 3.33
N ALA A 300 -1.31 7.00 3.75
CA ALA A 300 -2.10 7.89 2.91
C ALA A 300 -1.38 9.24 2.69
N ALA A 301 -0.47 9.60 3.60
CA ALA A 301 0.41 10.76 3.48
C ALA A 301 1.29 10.71 2.22
N GLU A 302 1.64 11.89 1.74
CA GLU A 302 2.44 12.07 0.53
C GLU A 302 3.93 11.86 0.84
N GLY A 303 4.55 10.90 0.16
CA GLY A 303 5.95 10.52 0.41
C GLY A 303 6.17 9.43 1.45
N GLY A 304 5.11 8.96 2.13
CA GLY A 304 5.18 7.92 3.14
C GLY A 304 5.75 8.43 4.46
N ALA A 305 5.04 8.17 5.56
CA ALA A 305 5.51 8.53 6.89
C ALA A 305 6.68 7.64 7.36
N GLY A 306 6.92 6.51 6.69
CA GLY A 306 7.93 5.53 7.10
C GLY A 306 7.64 4.92 8.47
N VAL A 307 6.38 4.93 8.90
CA VAL A 307 5.93 4.38 10.17
C VAL A 307 5.74 2.87 10.05
N LEU A 308 5.20 2.41 8.93
CA LEU A 308 4.85 1.00 8.77
C LEU A 308 6.08 0.07 8.73
N SER A 309 7.22 0.52 8.22
CA SER A 309 8.47 -0.28 8.27
C SER A 309 8.99 -0.41 9.70
N GLN A 310 8.92 0.67 10.49
CA GLN A 310 9.35 0.68 11.90
C GLN A 310 8.59 -0.32 12.77
N LEU A 311 7.36 -0.69 12.39
CA LEU A 311 6.58 -1.72 13.08
C LEU A 311 7.18 -3.11 12.96
N LEU A 312 7.97 -3.37 11.91
CA LEU A 312 8.70 -4.62 11.71
C LEU A 312 10.11 -4.57 12.31
N GLU A 313 10.74 -3.40 12.30
CA GLU A 313 12.13 -3.21 12.74
C GLU A 313 12.27 -3.23 14.27
N LYS A 314 11.32 -2.62 15.01
CA LYS A 314 11.42 -2.44 16.46
C LYS A 314 10.76 -3.62 17.19
N PRO A 315 11.51 -4.44 17.96
CA PRO A 315 10.95 -5.60 18.67
C PRO A 315 9.78 -5.26 19.58
N GLU A 316 9.79 -4.09 20.20
CA GLU A 316 8.76 -3.63 21.15
C GLU A 316 7.68 -2.74 20.53
N ALA A 317 7.59 -2.63 19.19
CA ALA A 317 6.61 -1.77 18.52
C ALA A 317 5.16 -2.07 18.96
N PHE A 318 4.77 -3.34 18.96
CA PHE A 318 3.43 -3.76 19.33
C PHE A 318 3.14 -3.65 20.84
N GLN A 319 4.17 -3.64 21.69
CA GLN A 319 3.99 -3.34 23.12
C GLN A 319 3.57 -1.87 23.31
N LYS A 320 4.25 -0.94 22.61
CA LYS A 320 3.93 0.49 22.65
C LYS A 320 2.52 0.75 22.10
N ILE A 321 2.17 0.11 20.99
CA ILE A 321 0.83 0.18 20.39
C ILE A 321 -0.22 -0.37 21.36
N ALA A 322 0.00 -1.53 21.97
CA ALA A 322 -0.95 -2.12 22.91
C ALA A 322 -1.17 -1.24 24.14
N ASN A 323 -0.10 -0.64 24.67
CA ASN A 323 -0.21 0.27 25.80
C ASN A 323 -1.05 1.52 25.45
N ALA A 324 -0.80 2.13 24.29
CA ALA A 324 -1.62 3.24 23.81
C ALA A 324 -3.07 2.83 23.55
N ALA A 325 -3.28 1.66 22.94
CA ALA A 325 -4.61 1.12 22.66
C ALA A 325 -5.44 0.90 23.93
N LEU A 326 -4.82 0.38 25.00
CA LEU A 326 -5.48 0.18 26.29
C LEU A 326 -5.91 1.51 26.93
N ASP A 327 -5.09 2.55 26.79
CA ASP A 327 -5.41 3.88 27.29
C ASP A 327 -6.53 4.55 26.47
N ILE A 328 -6.41 4.54 25.13
CA ILE A 328 -7.41 5.04 24.18
C ILE A 328 -8.75 4.35 24.42
N CYS A 329 -8.75 3.04 24.61
CA CYS A 329 -9.95 2.27 24.91
C CYS A 329 -10.45 2.46 26.35
N HIS A 330 -9.94 3.41 27.14
CA HIS A 330 -10.34 3.68 28.52
C HIS A 330 -10.29 2.44 29.44
N PHE A 331 -9.33 1.54 29.25
CA PHE A 331 -9.10 0.43 30.16
C PHE A 331 -8.22 0.84 31.34
N ASN A 332 -7.24 1.72 31.11
CA ASN A 332 -6.37 2.25 32.16
C ASN A 332 -7.11 3.27 33.05
N GLN A 333 -7.90 4.14 32.43
CA GLN A 333 -8.75 5.12 33.11
C GLN A 333 -10.21 4.87 32.70
N PRO A 334 -10.97 4.08 33.48
CA PRO A 334 -12.35 3.73 33.13
C PRO A 334 -13.23 4.97 33.00
N LYS A 335 -13.99 5.02 31.90
CA LYS A 335 -14.99 6.05 31.63
C LYS A 335 -16.38 5.42 31.60
N GLU A 336 -17.22 5.75 32.60
CA GLU A 336 -18.55 5.15 32.76
C GLU A 336 -19.47 5.38 31.55
N SER A 337 -19.34 6.53 30.87
CA SER A 337 -20.15 6.83 29.68
C SER A 337 -19.75 6.04 28.43
N CYS A 338 -18.61 5.33 28.46
CA CYS A 338 -18.13 4.51 27.34
C CYS A 338 -18.49 3.04 27.58
N VAL A 339 -19.66 2.61 27.12
CA VAL A 339 -20.11 1.21 27.31
C VAL A 339 -19.36 0.26 26.37
N GLN A 340 -19.55 0.44 25.05
CA GLN A 340 -18.91 -0.39 24.01
C GLN A 340 -17.80 0.37 23.27
N ALA A 341 -18.09 1.61 22.87
CA ALA A 341 -17.15 2.55 22.30
C ALA A 341 -17.75 3.97 22.36
N CYS A 342 -16.92 4.99 22.17
CA CYS A 342 -17.33 6.40 22.11
C CYS A 342 -16.43 7.17 21.13
N TYR A 343 -16.81 8.41 20.82
CA TYR A 343 -16.05 9.29 19.92
C TYR A 343 -14.69 9.75 20.45
N GLU A 344 -14.44 9.58 21.75
CA GLU A 344 -13.13 9.85 22.36
C GLU A 344 -12.23 8.59 22.40
N CYS A 345 -12.71 7.43 21.90
CA CYS A 345 -11.89 6.23 21.78
C CYS A 345 -11.83 5.70 20.33
N LEU A 346 -12.85 4.98 19.87
CA LEU A 346 -12.83 4.22 18.60
C LEU A 346 -13.87 4.68 17.58
N LEU A 347 -14.87 5.49 17.98
CA LEU A 347 -15.89 5.96 17.04
C LEU A 347 -15.41 7.21 16.31
N SER A 348 -15.61 7.26 15.00
CA SER A 348 -15.38 8.43 14.17
C SER A 348 -16.48 8.56 13.12
N TYR A 349 -16.54 9.70 12.41
CA TYR A 349 -17.44 9.83 11.27
C TYR A 349 -17.05 8.92 10.10
N ARG A 350 -15.76 8.57 9.98
CA ARG A 350 -15.25 7.71 8.89
C ARG A 350 -15.73 6.26 9.01
N ASN A 351 -15.93 5.78 10.23
CA ASN A 351 -16.35 4.40 10.51
C ASN A 351 -17.82 4.26 10.93
N GLN A 352 -18.67 5.24 10.59
CA GLN A 352 -20.10 5.25 10.98
C GLN A 352 -20.84 3.96 10.61
N PHE A 353 -20.53 3.36 9.45
CA PHE A 353 -21.14 2.11 9.01
C PHE A 353 -20.80 0.90 9.89
N ASP A 354 -19.70 0.97 10.64
CA ASP A 354 -19.22 -0.10 11.52
C ASP A 354 -19.51 0.17 13.00
N HIS A 355 -20.17 1.28 13.36
CA HIS A 355 -20.45 1.63 14.77
C HIS A 355 -21.15 0.50 15.52
N ALA A 356 -22.05 -0.23 14.87
CA ALA A 356 -22.75 -1.36 15.47
C ALA A 356 -21.86 -2.59 15.75
N LEU A 357 -20.71 -2.69 15.07
CA LEU A 357 -19.74 -3.77 15.23
C LEU A 357 -18.65 -3.44 16.27
N ILE A 358 -18.38 -2.15 16.49
CA ILE A 358 -17.25 -1.71 17.33
C ILE A 358 -17.57 -1.91 18.82
N ASN A 359 -16.78 -2.72 19.49
CA ASN A 359 -16.86 -2.93 20.93
C ASN A 359 -15.47 -3.21 21.52
N ARG A 360 -14.96 -2.24 22.28
CA ARG A 360 -13.61 -2.24 22.88
C ARG A 360 -13.28 -3.51 23.66
N HIS A 361 -14.27 -4.13 24.28
CA HIS A 361 -14.06 -5.30 25.15
C HIS A 361 -13.63 -6.55 24.38
N TYR A 362 -13.97 -6.66 23.09
CA TYR A 362 -13.61 -7.84 22.29
C TYR A 362 -12.10 -7.97 22.06
N ILE A 363 -11.38 -6.86 22.01
CA ILE A 363 -9.94 -6.86 21.68
C ILE A 363 -9.02 -6.80 22.90
N LYS A 364 -9.57 -6.59 24.11
CA LYS A 364 -8.77 -6.48 25.33
C LYS A 364 -7.85 -7.69 25.58
N PRO A 365 -8.31 -8.94 25.45
CA PRO A 365 -7.43 -10.10 25.67
C PRO A 365 -6.23 -10.12 24.72
N LEU A 366 -6.42 -9.72 23.45
CA LEU A 366 -5.33 -9.61 22.49
C LEU A 366 -4.38 -8.46 22.86
N LEU A 367 -4.90 -7.29 23.28
CA LEU A 367 -4.05 -6.18 23.73
C LEU A 367 -3.20 -6.56 24.94
N ASP A 368 -3.77 -7.28 25.91
CA ASP A 368 -3.04 -7.76 27.08
C ASP A 368 -1.89 -8.70 26.68
N GLN A 369 -2.08 -9.56 25.67
CA GLN A 369 -1.01 -10.38 25.11
C GLN A 369 0.04 -9.57 24.35
N LEU A 370 -0.39 -8.53 23.63
CA LEU A 370 0.51 -7.66 22.85
C LEU A 370 1.42 -6.81 23.75
N LEU A 371 0.99 -6.45 24.98
CA LEU A 371 1.82 -5.72 25.95
C LEU A 371 3.16 -6.39 26.26
N ALA A 372 3.20 -7.73 26.23
CA ALA A 372 4.40 -8.51 26.49
C ALA A 372 4.94 -9.18 25.22
N SER A 373 4.44 -8.79 24.05
CA SER A 373 4.82 -9.39 22.77
C SER A 373 6.14 -8.85 22.21
N LYS A 374 6.75 -9.57 21.28
CA LYS A 374 7.91 -9.10 20.52
C LYS A 374 7.68 -9.32 19.03
N VAL A 375 8.17 -8.38 18.22
CA VAL A 375 8.26 -8.53 16.78
C VAL A 375 9.51 -9.35 16.46
N VAL A 376 9.33 -10.42 15.70
CA VAL A 376 10.40 -11.29 15.21
C VAL A 376 10.35 -11.28 13.69
N GLY A 377 11.38 -10.73 13.04
CA GLY A 377 11.48 -10.72 11.59
C GLY A 377 11.53 -12.14 11.01
N ASN A 378 10.72 -12.40 9.99
CA ASN A 378 10.72 -13.64 9.23
C ASN A 378 11.68 -13.49 8.05
N PHE A 379 12.98 -13.55 8.33
CA PHE A 379 13.91 -14.12 7.35
C PHE A 379 14.08 -15.58 7.78
N GLU A 380 13.22 -16.45 7.23
CA GLU A 380 13.24 -17.91 7.43
C GLU A 380 13.25 -18.37 8.90
N GLY A 381 12.50 -17.72 9.80
CA GLY A 381 12.32 -18.22 11.17
C GLY A 381 13.60 -18.34 12.02
N MET A 382 14.71 -17.73 11.57
CA MET A 382 15.97 -17.69 12.30
C MET A 382 16.16 -16.32 12.96
N SER A 383 16.56 -16.33 14.23
CA SER A 383 17.03 -15.15 14.92
C SER A 383 18.23 -14.53 14.20
N ARG A 384 18.48 -13.24 14.44
CA ARG A 384 19.63 -12.53 13.86
C ARG A 384 20.97 -13.22 14.18
N GLU A 385 21.09 -13.82 15.35
CA GLU A 385 22.26 -14.61 15.75
C GLU A 385 22.35 -15.91 14.93
N GLU A 386 21.26 -16.68 14.83
CA GLU A 386 21.24 -17.92 14.01
C GLU A 386 21.57 -17.63 12.55
N ARG A 387 21.08 -16.51 12.01
CA ARG A 387 21.40 -16.06 10.66
C ARG A 387 22.86 -15.65 10.51
N TYR A 388 23.41 -14.92 11.48
CA TYR A 388 24.83 -14.59 11.51
C TYR A 388 25.68 -15.88 11.50
N GLN A 389 25.34 -16.87 12.33
CA GLN A 389 26.02 -18.16 12.35
C GLN A 389 25.88 -18.93 11.04
N GLN A 390 24.70 -18.91 10.40
CA GLN A 390 24.48 -19.54 9.11
C GLN A 390 25.33 -18.90 8.00
N LEU A 391 25.34 -17.56 7.91
CA LEU A 391 26.17 -16.83 6.95
C LEU A 391 27.65 -17.09 7.22
N LEU A 392 28.05 -17.14 8.48
CA LEU A 392 29.43 -17.45 8.88
C LEU A 392 29.85 -18.85 8.42
N GLN A 393 28.95 -19.84 8.45
CA GLN A 393 29.20 -21.19 7.92
C GLN A 393 29.31 -21.25 6.40
N GLN A 394 28.72 -20.28 5.69
CA GLN A 394 28.74 -20.19 4.23
C GLN A 394 29.93 -19.39 3.67
N THR A 395 30.68 -18.67 4.52
CA THR A 395 31.92 -17.97 4.14
C THR A 395 33.01 -18.93 3.65
N ASP A 396 33.91 -18.47 2.77
CA ASP A 396 35.02 -19.30 2.29
C ASP A 396 35.90 -19.74 3.48
N PRO A 397 36.13 -21.05 3.70
CA PRO A 397 37.06 -21.56 4.71
C PRO A 397 38.45 -20.91 4.66
N ASN A 398 38.91 -20.51 3.48
CA ASN A 398 40.25 -19.97 3.23
C ASN A 398 40.34 -18.44 3.36
N SER A 399 39.21 -17.75 3.53
CA SER A 399 39.15 -16.29 3.63
C SER A 399 38.76 -15.87 5.04
N ASN A 400 39.74 -15.52 5.88
CA ASN A 400 39.46 -14.96 7.21
C ASN A 400 38.84 -13.57 7.12
N PHE A 401 39.07 -12.85 6.03
CA PHE A 401 38.63 -11.46 5.87
C PHE A 401 37.11 -11.35 5.73
N GLU A 402 36.45 -12.28 5.03
CA GLU A 402 34.99 -12.37 4.95
C GLU A 402 34.34 -12.46 6.35
N ARG A 403 34.93 -13.26 7.24
CA ARG A 403 34.43 -13.43 8.61
C ARG A 403 34.54 -12.15 9.42
N VAL A 404 35.68 -11.45 9.29
CA VAL A 404 35.90 -10.15 9.95
C VAL A 404 34.88 -9.12 9.47
N VAL A 405 34.65 -9.03 8.16
CA VAL A 405 33.66 -8.11 7.59
C VAL A 405 32.24 -8.45 8.09
N LEU A 406 31.85 -9.72 8.06
CA LEU A 406 30.52 -10.14 8.52
C LEU A 406 30.32 -9.88 10.02
N GLN A 407 31.35 -10.13 10.83
CA GLN A 407 31.34 -9.84 12.26
C GLN A 407 31.17 -8.34 12.52
N GLU A 408 31.85 -7.49 11.75
CA GLU A 408 31.74 -6.03 11.88
C GLU A 408 30.33 -5.53 11.52
N ILE A 409 29.75 -6.04 10.43
CA ILE A 409 28.35 -5.77 10.05
C ILE A 409 27.39 -6.18 11.18
N TYR A 410 27.63 -7.35 11.77
CA TYR A 410 26.83 -7.86 12.88
C TYR A 410 26.94 -6.97 14.12
N GLN A 411 28.15 -6.59 14.54
CA GLN A 411 28.41 -5.78 15.73
C GLN A 411 27.88 -4.34 15.60
N ARG A 412 27.95 -3.75 14.40
CA ARG A 412 27.41 -2.40 14.12
C ARG A 412 25.88 -2.34 14.09
N GLY A 413 25.20 -3.49 14.17
CA GLY A 413 23.74 -3.54 14.11
C GLY A 413 23.17 -3.36 12.70
N TYR A 414 24.01 -3.38 11.66
CA TYR A 414 23.55 -3.26 10.27
C TYR A 414 22.75 -4.50 9.84
N LYS A 415 21.92 -4.33 8.80
CA LYS A 415 21.19 -5.42 8.14
C LYS A 415 22.20 -6.46 7.67
N LEU A 416 21.94 -7.74 7.94
CA LEU A 416 22.80 -8.83 7.50
C LEU A 416 22.56 -9.14 6.01
N PRO A 417 23.56 -9.67 5.29
CA PRO A 417 23.40 -10.10 3.90
C PRO A 417 22.27 -11.14 3.69
N ASP A 418 21.62 -11.08 2.52
CA ASP A 418 20.59 -12.02 2.09
C ASP A 418 21.18 -13.39 1.67
N ALA A 419 22.45 -13.45 1.29
CA ALA A 419 23.19 -14.70 1.13
C ALA A 419 24.71 -14.46 1.15
N ALA A 420 25.48 -15.54 1.33
CA ALA A 420 26.92 -15.57 1.14
C ALA A 420 27.30 -16.53 0.00
N GLN A 421 28.33 -16.19 -0.78
CA GLN A 421 28.91 -17.05 -1.84
C GLN A 421 27.89 -17.54 -2.91
N GLU A 422 26.82 -16.76 -3.16
CA GLU A 422 25.77 -17.14 -4.11
C GLU A 422 26.14 -16.82 -5.55
N LEU A 423 25.90 -17.76 -6.47
CA LEU A 423 26.15 -17.57 -7.89
C LEU A 423 25.06 -16.69 -8.52
N ILE A 424 25.49 -15.60 -9.17
CA ILE A 424 24.65 -14.77 -10.02
C ILE A 424 24.78 -15.28 -11.46
N PRO A 425 23.79 -16.02 -12.01
CA PRO A 425 23.96 -16.72 -13.29
C PRO A 425 24.18 -15.77 -14.47
N LEU A 426 23.58 -14.58 -14.44
CA LEU A 426 23.68 -13.57 -15.50
C LEU A 426 25.10 -13.02 -15.70
N ALA A 427 25.90 -12.99 -14.64
CA ALA A 427 27.28 -12.49 -14.66
C ALA A 427 28.33 -13.61 -14.46
N ASN A 428 27.88 -14.85 -14.24
CA ASN A 428 28.71 -15.99 -13.83
C ASN A 428 29.71 -15.62 -12.72
N CYS A 429 29.24 -14.88 -11.72
CA CYS A 429 30.06 -14.31 -10.64
C CYS A 429 29.48 -14.71 -9.28
N LYS A 430 30.35 -14.93 -8.30
CA LYS A 430 29.99 -15.23 -6.91
C LYS A 430 30.53 -14.13 -5.99
N PRO A 431 29.72 -13.14 -5.61
CA PRO A 431 30.09 -12.20 -4.56
C PRO A 431 30.18 -12.91 -3.21
N ASP A 432 31.02 -12.38 -2.31
CA ASP A 432 31.18 -12.96 -0.98
C ASP A 432 29.91 -12.79 -0.16
N PHE A 433 29.27 -11.62 -0.26
CA PHE A 433 27.97 -11.34 0.33
C PHE A 433 27.07 -10.59 -0.64
N ILE A 434 25.78 -10.85 -0.58
CA ILE A 434 24.78 -10.22 -1.43
C ILE A 434 23.61 -9.67 -0.62
N TYR A 435 23.20 -8.45 -0.93
CA TYR A 435 21.94 -7.85 -0.51
C TYR A 435 21.03 -7.80 -1.74
N LYS A 436 20.09 -8.73 -1.81
CA LYS A 436 19.06 -8.81 -2.84
C LYS A 436 17.92 -7.82 -2.57
N THR A 437 17.60 -7.59 -1.30
CA THR A 437 16.47 -6.77 -0.87
C THR A 437 16.88 -5.30 -0.75
N ASN A 438 16.02 -4.38 -1.21
CA ASN A 438 16.14 -2.90 -1.11
C ASN A 438 17.26 -2.18 -1.90
N ALA A 439 18.44 -2.77 -2.11
CA ALA A 439 19.56 -2.03 -2.74
C ALA A 439 20.39 -2.77 -3.81
N ALA A 440 20.15 -4.08 -4.02
CA ALA A 440 20.91 -4.91 -4.95
C ALA A 440 22.44 -4.66 -4.81
N ILE A 441 23.02 -4.94 -3.64
CA ILE A 441 24.46 -4.72 -3.39
C ILE A 441 25.20 -6.06 -3.39
N ALA A 442 26.30 -6.13 -4.14
CA ALA A 442 27.23 -7.24 -4.14
C ALA A 442 28.54 -6.81 -3.46
N ILE A 443 28.91 -7.47 -2.37
CA ILE A 443 30.13 -7.19 -1.60
C ILE A 443 31.21 -8.19 -1.99
N PHE A 444 32.41 -7.67 -2.26
CA PHE A 444 33.63 -8.44 -2.45
C PHE A 444 34.64 -8.07 -1.35
N CYS A 445 35.14 -9.08 -0.65
CA CYS A 445 36.08 -9.02 0.46
C CYS A 445 37.46 -9.45 -0.03
N ASP A 446 38.25 -8.50 -0.52
CA ASP A 446 39.60 -8.73 -1.02
C ASP A 446 40.61 -8.91 0.13
N GLY A 447 40.77 -10.17 0.56
CA GLY A 447 41.85 -10.59 1.42
C GLY A 447 43.23 -10.56 0.74
N SER A 448 44.29 -10.88 1.49
CA SER A 448 45.68 -10.84 1.01
C SER A 448 45.98 -11.76 -0.19
N VAL A 449 45.13 -12.76 -0.43
CA VAL A 449 45.22 -13.67 -1.59
C VAL A 449 44.89 -13.01 -2.93
N HIS A 450 44.35 -11.78 -2.91
CA HIS A 450 44.01 -10.95 -4.08
C HIS A 450 45.06 -9.86 -4.39
N ASP A 451 46.24 -9.90 -3.76
CA ASP A 451 47.24 -8.86 -3.94
C ASP A 451 48.10 -9.01 -5.21
N SER A 452 48.08 -10.17 -5.86
CA SER A 452 48.84 -10.35 -7.09
C SER A 452 48.23 -9.56 -8.26
N PRO A 453 49.06 -8.93 -9.13
CA PRO A 453 48.57 -8.09 -10.22
C PRO A 453 47.64 -8.82 -11.21
N ASP A 454 47.89 -10.10 -11.44
CA ASP A 454 47.10 -10.91 -12.37
C ASP A 454 45.73 -11.27 -11.79
N LYS A 455 45.64 -11.57 -10.48
CA LYS A 455 44.35 -11.77 -9.80
C LYS A 455 43.54 -10.48 -9.76
N ARG A 456 44.16 -9.35 -9.42
CA ARG A 456 43.47 -8.04 -9.44
C ARG A 456 42.86 -7.71 -10.81
N ARG A 457 43.55 -8.06 -11.89
CA ARG A 457 43.05 -7.83 -13.25
C ARG A 457 41.84 -8.72 -13.55
N GLN A 458 41.87 -9.97 -13.12
CA GLN A 458 40.76 -10.91 -13.29
C GLN A 458 39.54 -10.52 -12.43
N ASP A 459 39.75 -10.19 -11.16
CA ASP A 459 38.70 -9.74 -10.24
C ASP A 459 38.01 -8.46 -10.76
N GLN A 460 38.77 -7.54 -11.36
CA GLN A 460 38.21 -6.34 -11.97
C GLN A 460 37.28 -6.67 -13.15
N ILE A 461 37.66 -7.61 -14.01
CA ILE A 461 36.84 -8.05 -15.15
C ILE A 461 35.53 -8.70 -14.67
N GLU A 462 35.60 -9.55 -13.64
CA GLU A 462 34.41 -10.20 -13.07
C GLU A 462 33.43 -9.17 -12.46
N ARG A 463 33.96 -8.17 -11.76
CA ARG A 463 33.17 -7.07 -11.18
C ARG A 463 32.55 -6.17 -12.23
N ASP A 464 33.31 -5.83 -13.27
CA ASP A 464 32.81 -5.02 -14.37
C ASP A 464 31.70 -5.77 -15.09
N ASN A 465 31.87 -7.07 -15.37
CA ASN A 465 30.82 -7.92 -15.91
C ASN A 465 29.57 -7.93 -15.02
N LEU A 466 29.73 -8.01 -13.70
CA LEU A 466 28.59 -7.94 -12.78
C LEU A 466 27.89 -6.57 -12.86
N ARG A 467 28.63 -5.46 -12.87
CA ARG A 467 28.08 -4.10 -12.98
C ARG A 467 27.34 -3.86 -14.31
N TYR A 468 27.87 -4.38 -15.41
CA TYR A 468 27.30 -4.12 -16.74
C TYR A 468 26.16 -5.08 -17.10
N ASN A 469 26.20 -6.31 -16.62
CA ASN A 469 25.21 -7.34 -16.96
C ASN A 469 24.09 -7.48 -15.92
N THR A 470 24.18 -6.79 -14.78
CA THR A 470 23.19 -6.87 -13.71
C THR A 470 22.93 -5.49 -13.08
N GLY A 471 21.83 -5.36 -12.33
CA GLY A 471 21.51 -4.15 -11.57
C GLY A 471 22.26 -4.01 -10.24
N TYR A 472 23.29 -4.84 -9.98
CA TYR A 472 23.96 -4.84 -8.69
C TYR A 472 25.01 -3.73 -8.55
N THR A 473 24.94 -2.99 -7.44
CA THR A 473 26.01 -2.09 -7.01
C THR A 473 27.12 -2.90 -6.37
N VAL A 474 28.34 -2.82 -6.92
CA VAL A 474 29.49 -3.57 -6.39
C VAL A 474 30.26 -2.75 -5.37
N LEU A 475 30.32 -3.25 -4.13
CA LEU A 475 31.10 -2.72 -3.02
C LEU A 475 32.34 -3.59 -2.79
N THR A 476 33.52 -3.02 -2.99
CA THR A 476 34.78 -3.73 -2.74
C THR A 476 35.42 -3.26 -1.43
N LEU A 477 35.60 -4.21 -0.52
CA LEU A 477 36.29 -4.06 0.75
C LEU A 477 37.65 -4.72 0.60
N ARG A 478 38.72 -3.97 0.82
CA ARG A 478 40.09 -4.50 0.78
C ARG A 478 40.67 -4.49 2.17
N HIS A 479 41.36 -5.56 2.55
CA HIS A 479 41.97 -5.68 3.87
C HIS A 479 43.07 -4.62 4.14
N ASP A 480 43.68 -4.06 3.08
CA ASP A 480 44.75 -3.05 3.14
C ASP A 480 44.24 -1.60 3.04
N GLN A 481 42.92 -1.39 3.07
CA GLN A 481 42.28 -0.07 3.04
C GLN A 481 41.41 0.12 4.28
N ASP A 482 40.94 1.36 4.49
CA ASP A 482 39.89 1.66 5.47
C ASP A 482 38.52 1.15 4.94
N TRP A 483 38.33 -0.17 5.00
CA TRP A 483 37.11 -0.84 4.58
C TRP A 483 35.97 -0.62 5.58
N GLU A 484 36.30 -0.37 6.85
CA GLU A 484 35.34 -0.09 7.91
C GLU A 484 34.54 1.19 7.64
N ALA A 485 35.18 2.26 7.16
CA ALA A 485 34.49 3.48 6.76
C ALA A 485 33.50 3.24 5.61
N LYS A 486 33.83 2.33 4.68
CA LYS A 486 32.98 2.02 3.51
C LYS A 486 31.70 1.26 3.89
N LEU A 487 31.67 0.60 5.04
CA LEU A 487 30.46 -0.06 5.55
C LEU A 487 29.35 0.93 5.93
N SER A 488 29.62 2.24 6.03
CA SER A 488 28.59 3.25 6.30
C SER A 488 27.47 3.27 5.25
N ILE A 489 27.76 2.81 4.02
CA ILE A 489 26.76 2.67 2.95
C ILE A 489 25.64 1.70 3.36
N LEU A 490 25.94 0.72 4.22
CA LEU A 490 24.96 -0.24 4.72
C LEU A 490 24.07 0.33 5.84
N ALA A 491 24.40 1.50 6.40
CA ALA A 491 23.61 2.11 7.47
C ALA A 491 22.25 2.65 6.98
N SER A 492 22.10 2.84 5.66
CA SER A 492 20.84 3.27 5.02
C SER A 492 20.00 2.10 4.47
N LEU A 493 20.42 0.86 4.70
CA LEU A 493 19.69 -0.37 4.34
C LEU A 493 18.81 -0.85 5.48
#